data_AF-A0A4Q3YFU9-F1
#
_entry.id   AF-A0A4Q3YFU9-F1
#
_cell.length_a   1.000
_cell.length_b   1.000
_cell.length_c   1.000
_cell.angle_alpha   90.00
_cell.angle_beta   90.00
_cell.angle_gamma   90.00
#
_symmetry.space_group_name_H-M   'P 1'
#
loop_
_entity.id
_entity.type
_entity.pdbx_description
1 polymer ?
#
loop_
_entity_poly.entity_id
_entity_poly.type
_entity_poly.pdbx_seq_one_letter_code
_entity_poly.pdbx_strand_id
1 'polypeptide(L)'
;MHELTKANQNDQRRLTAVEFQTLAQVPAAVEWFANLDNPRIRRAYQNDLEDFCSFIGLASADEFRVVTRSHVLAWRAQLEHRGLAGATIRRKLAALASLFDHLLESNAIAGGNP
;
A
#
# COMPACT_ATOMS: atom_id res chain seq x y z
N MET A 1 48.13 33.19 0.14
CA MET A 1 48.08 31.88 -0.53
C MET A 1 47.93 30.84 0.57
N HIS A 2 46.84 30.12 0.78
CA HIS A 2 45.62 29.91 0.02
C HIS A 2 44.51 29.76 1.08
N GLU A 3 43.48 30.60 1.02
CA GLU A 3 42.16 30.22 1.48
C GLU A 3 41.71 29.03 0.64
N LEU A 4 41.27 27.96 1.29
CA LEU A 4 40.34 27.01 0.67
C LEU A 4 39.19 26.78 1.64
N THR A 5 38.40 27.85 1.78
CA THR A 5 36.96 27.75 1.94
C THR A 5 36.42 26.84 0.84
N LYS A 6 35.82 25.71 1.24
CA LYS A 6 34.61 25.12 0.67
C LYS A 6 34.25 23.90 1.51
N ALA A 7 33.70 24.16 2.71
CA ALA A 7 32.74 23.23 3.27
C ALA A 7 31.62 23.12 2.23
N ASN A 8 31.60 22.00 1.50
CA ASN A 8 30.64 21.81 0.44
C ASN A 8 29.25 21.76 1.10
N GLN A 9 28.44 22.77 0.83
CA GLN A 9 27.06 22.92 1.32
C GLN A 9 26.13 21.94 0.60
N ASN A 10 26.43 20.66 0.71
CA ASN A 10 25.48 19.59 0.46
C ASN A 10 25.79 18.51 1.49
N ASP A 11 25.56 18.88 2.75
CA ASP A 11 25.54 17.95 3.86
C ASP A 11 24.45 16.94 3.50
N GLN A 12 24.86 15.77 3.01
CA GLN A 12 23.97 14.65 2.75
C GLN A 12 23.34 14.31 4.09
N ARG A 13 22.13 14.85 4.35
CA ARG A 13 21.42 14.62 5.61
C ARG A 13 21.35 13.12 5.84
N ARG A 14 22.16 12.61 6.76
CA ARG A 14 22.16 11.21 7.17
C ARG A 14 21.02 11.03 8.15
N LEU A 15 20.34 9.88 8.06
CA LEU A 15 19.35 9.50 9.04
C LEU A 15 20.02 9.30 10.40
N THR A 16 19.36 9.77 11.44
CA THR A 16 19.64 9.36 12.81
C THR A 16 19.32 7.88 12.98
N ALA A 17 19.91 7.23 13.99
CA ALA A 17 19.59 5.83 14.31
C ALA A 17 18.08 5.62 14.53
N VAL A 18 17.39 6.59 15.15
CA VAL A 18 15.94 6.54 15.37
C VAL A 18 15.19 6.61 14.05
N GLU A 19 15.48 7.59 13.18
CA GLU A 19 14.84 7.70 11.86
C GLU A 19 15.05 6.42 11.03
N PHE A 20 16.26 5.84 11.04
CA PHE A 20 16.55 4.58 10.36
C PHE A 20 15.69 3.41 10.88
N GLN A 21 15.60 3.25 12.21
CA GLN A 21 14.80 2.18 12.80
C GLN A 21 13.30 2.39 12.58
N THR A 22 12.82 3.64 12.59
CA THR A 22 11.41 3.95 12.26
C THR A 22 11.07 3.57 10.82
N LEU A 23 11.94 3.87 9.86
CA LEU A 23 11.71 3.49 8.46
C LEU A 23 11.64 1.98 8.26
N ALA A 24 12.41 1.20 9.04
CA ALA A 24 12.36 -0.26 9.00
C ALA A 24 11.04 -0.86 9.50
N GLN A 25 10.16 -0.06 10.13
CA GLN A 25 8.84 -0.47 10.60
C GLN A 25 7.70 -0.03 9.66
N VAL A 26 8.01 0.58 8.52
CA VAL A 26 6.97 0.99 7.56
C VAL A 26 6.32 -0.26 6.98
N PRO A 27 4.99 -0.41 7.04
CA PRO A 27 4.32 -1.58 6.48
C PRO A 27 4.49 -1.62 4.95
N ALA A 28 4.73 -2.80 4.39
CA ALA A 28 4.91 -2.99 2.93
C ALA A 28 3.73 -2.45 2.10
N ALA A 29 2.50 -2.50 2.63
CA ALA A 29 1.33 -1.90 1.98
C ALA A 29 1.45 -0.36 1.83
N VAL A 30 2.07 0.31 2.81
CA VAL A 30 2.31 1.76 2.78
C VAL A 30 3.42 2.09 1.78
N GLU A 31 4.50 1.30 1.76
CA GLU A 31 5.58 1.45 0.78
C GLU A 31 5.07 1.28 -0.66
N TRP A 32 4.29 0.22 -0.90
CA TRP A 32 3.64 -0.03 -2.19
C TRP A 32 2.80 1.17 -2.64
N PHE A 33 1.96 1.69 -1.75
CA PHE A 33 1.08 2.81 -2.10
C PHE A 33 1.87 4.08 -2.41
N ALA A 34 2.98 4.31 -1.71
CA ALA A 34 3.89 5.44 -1.97
C ALA A 34 4.58 5.34 -3.34
N ASN A 35 4.81 4.13 -3.86
CA ASN A 35 5.44 3.87 -5.15
C ASN A 35 4.49 3.96 -6.37
N LEU A 36 3.21 4.30 -6.17
CA LEU A 36 2.26 4.48 -7.27
C LEU A 36 2.44 5.86 -7.95
N ASP A 37 3.25 5.91 -9.01
CA ASP A 37 3.59 7.16 -9.73
C ASP A 37 2.40 7.82 -10.44
N ASN A 38 1.46 7.03 -10.97
CA ASN A 38 0.33 7.56 -11.72
C ASN A 38 -0.72 8.11 -10.75
N PRO A 39 -0.94 9.44 -10.68
CA PRO A 39 -1.83 10.04 -9.68
C PRO A 39 -3.30 9.63 -9.85
N ARG A 40 -3.71 9.29 -11.08
CA ARG A 40 -5.08 8.81 -11.36
C ARG A 40 -5.27 7.39 -10.84
N ILE A 41 -4.29 6.51 -11.06
CA ILE A 41 -4.34 5.13 -10.54
C ILE A 41 -4.25 5.16 -9.02
N ARG A 42 -3.32 5.96 -8.45
CA ARG A 42 -3.16 6.12 -7.00
C ARG A 42 -4.46 6.53 -6.32
N ARG A 43 -5.14 7.56 -6.83
CA ARG A 43 -6.45 8.00 -6.29
C ARG A 43 -7.54 6.94 -6.43
N ALA A 44 -7.58 6.24 -7.56
CA ALA A 44 -8.58 5.19 -7.78
C ALA A 44 -8.36 4.02 -6.81
N TYR A 45 -7.12 3.58 -6.64
CA TYR A 45 -6.75 2.48 -5.74
C TYR A 45 -6.96 2.87 -4.28
N GLN A 46 -6.62 4.11 -3.89
CA GLN A 46 -6.90 4.61 -2.55
C GLN A 46 -8.39 4.45 -2.20
N ASN A 47 -9.28 4.99 -3.03
CA ASN A 47 -10.72 4.91 -2.81
C ASN A 47 -11.23 3.45 -2.78
N ASP A 48 -10.62 2.56 -3.56
CA ASP A 48 -11.02 1.15 -3.60
C ASP A 48 -10.55 0.40 -2.35
N LEU A 49 -9.34 0.69 -1.86
CA LEU A 49 -8.80 0.11 -0.64
C LEU A 49 -9.52 0.64 0.60
N GLU A 50 -9.84 1.93 0.66
CA GLU A 50 -10.65 2.51 1.74
C GLU A 50 -12.05 1.87 1.81
N ASP A 51 -12.69 1.63 0.66
CA ASP A 51 -13.99 0.95 0.55
C ASP A 51 -13.89 -0.53 1.00
N PHE A 52 -12.79 -1.22 0.69
CA PHE A 52 -12.54 -2.58 1.20
C PHE A 52 -12.27 -2.59 2.71
N CYS A 53 -11.33 -1.78 3.21
CA CYS A 53 -11.00 -1.68 4.63
C CYS A 53 -12.22 -1.33 5.47
N SER A 54 -13.06 -0.40 5.00
CA SER A 54 -14.31 -0.04 5.66
C SER A 54 -15.31 -1.19 5.71
N PHE A 55 -15.36 -2.02 4.67
CA PHE A 55 -16.28 -3.17 4.61
C PHE A 55 -15.91 -4.27 5.61
N ILE A 56 -14.63 -4.63 5.71
CA ILE A 56 -14.19 -5.70 6.63
C ILE A 56 -13.75 -5.20 8.02
N GLY A 57 -13.62 -3.89 8.21
CA GLY A 57 -13.26 -3.28 9.49
C GLY A 57 -11.77 -3.29 9.81
N LEU A 58 -10.89 -3.17 8.79
CA LEU A 58 -9.45 -3.03 9.04
C LEU A 58 -9.14 -1.65 9.65
N ALA A 59 -8.39 -1.63 10.74
CA ALA A 59 -7.97 -0.39 11.39
C ALA A 59 -6.54 0.03 10.99
N SER A 60 -5.73 -0.90 10.49
CA SER A 60 -4.33 -0.67 10.14
C SER A 60 -3.88 -1.46 8.90
N ALA A 61 -2.80 -0.98 8.28
CA ALA A 61 -2.20 -1.63 7.11
C ALA A 61 -1.59 -3.02 7.45
N ASP A 62 -1.12 -3.21 8.68
CA ASP A 62 -0.57 -4.50 9.12
C ASP A 62 -1.61 -5.62 9.13
N GLU A 63 -2.90 -5.29 9.27
CA GLU A 63 -3.98 -6.27 9.29
C GLU A 63 -4.25 -6.90 7.92
N PHE A 64 -3.70 -6.36 6.82
CA PHE A 64 -3.79 -7.03 5.51
C PHE A 64 -3.24 -8.47 5.55
N ARG A 65 -2.33 -8.78 6.48
CA ARG A 65 -1.76 -10.12 6.66
C ARG A 65 -2.76 -11.20 7.08
N VAL A 66 -3.91 -10.82 7.65
CA VAL A 66 -4.97 -11.77 8.07
C VAL A 66 -6.14 -11.79 7.10
N VAL A 67 -6.05 -11.06 5.99
CA VAL A 67 -7.09 -11.08 4.95
C VAL A 67 -7.01 -12.41 4.19
N THR A 68 -8.18 -13.03 3.99
CA THR A 68 -8.32 -14.30 3.26
C THR A 68 -9.23 -14.11 2.05
N ARG A 69 -9.23 -15.09 1.15
CA ARG A 69 -10.15 -15.16 0.00
C ARG A 69 -11.61 -14.94 0.37
N SER A 70 -12.05 -15.44 1.53
CA SER A 70 -13.43 -15.29 1.98
C SER A 70 -13.83 -13.82 2.21
N HIS A 71 -12.89 -12.99 2.68
CA HIS A 71 -13.14 -11.54 2.82
C HIS A 71 -13.32 -10.86 1.45
N VAL A 72 -12.49 -11.22 0.48
CA VAL A 72 -12.56 -10.69 -0.90
C VAL A 72 -13.87 -11.11 -1.58
N LEU A 73 -14.28 -12.37 -1.43
CA LEU A 73 -15.54 -12.87 -1.98
C LEU A 73 -16.76 -12.19 -1.34
N ALA A 74 -16.74 -11.98 -0.02
CA ALA A 74 -17.81 -11.27 0.68
C ALA A 74 -17.92 -9.81 0.19
N TRP A 75 -16.80 -9.13 0.01
CA TRP A 75 -16.79 -7.77 -0.52
C TRP A 75 -17.31 -7.71 -1.94
N ARG A 76 -16.85 -8.64 -2.81
CA ARG A 76 -17.35 -8.73 -4.19
C ARG A 76 -18.88 -8.89 -4.23
N ALA A 77 -19.43 -9.78 -3.42
CA ALA A 77 -20.88 -9.97 -3.33
C ALA A 77 -21.60 -8.68 -2.87
N GLN A 78 -21.01 -7.94 -1.93
CA GLN A 78 -21.53 -6.64 -1.51
C GLN A 78 -21.50 -5.60 -2.66
N LEU A 79 -20.43 -5.55 -3.45
CA LEU A 79 -20.33 -4.67 -4.62
C LEU A 79 -21.38 -4.99 -5.69
N GLU A 80 -21.66 -6.28 -5.91
CA GLU A 80 -22.72 -6.76 -6.79
C GLU A 80 -24.10 -6.37 -6.26
N HIS A 81 -24.34 -6.51 -4.95
CA HIS A 81 -25.59 -6.06 -4.30
C HIS A 81 -25.82 -4.55 -4.38
N ARG A 82 -24.73 -3.76 -4.34
CA ARG A 82 -24.77 -2.30 -4.57
C ARG A 82 -25.06 -1.92 -6.03
N GLY A 83 -25.15 -2.88 -6.93
CA GLY A 83 -25.46 -2.64 -8.35
C GLY A 83 -24.32 -1.97 -9.12
N LEU A 84 -23.06 -2.10 -8.66
CA LEU A 84 -21.93 -1.51 -9.36
C LEU A 84 -21.72 -2.16 -10.74
N ALA A 85 -21.38 -1.33 -11.73
CA ALA A 85 -21.03 -1.83 -13.06
C ALA A 85 -19.85 -2.82 -13.00
N GLY A 86 -19.88 -3.89 -13.80
CA GLY A 86 -18.85 -4.92 -13.78
C GLY A 86 -17.42 -4.39 -14.03
N ALA A 87 -17.26 -3.33 -14.83
CA ALA A 87 -15.97 -2.67 -15.01
C ALA A 87 -15.44 -2.02 -13.72
N THR A 88 -16.33 -1.45 -12.90
CA THR A 88 -16.00 -0.88 -11.59
C THR A 88 -15.58 -1.96 -10.61
N ILE A 89 -16.31 -3.09 -10.56
CA ILE A 89 -15.97 -4.23 -9.70
C ILE A 89 -14.60 -4.80 -10.09
N ARG A 90 -14.33 -4.98 -11.38
CA ARG A 90 -13.02 -5.46 -11.85
C ARG A 90 -11.87 -4.55 -11.46
N ARG A 91 -12.04 -3.22 -11.59
CA ARG A 91 -11.03 -2.24 -11.15
C ARG A 91 -10.76 -2.35 -9.65
N LYS A 92 -11.82 -2.44 -8.85
CA LYS A 92 -11.74 -2.62 -7.39
C LYS A 92 -10.97 -3.88 -7.00
N LEU A 93 -11.25 -5.00 -7.65
CA LEU A 93 -10.53 -6.26 -7.44
C LEU A 93 -9.08 -6.19 -7.93
N ALA A 94 -8.80 -5.47 -9.02
CA ALA A 94 -7.44 -5.27 -9.50
C ALA A 94 -6.57 -4.46 -8.53
N ALA A 95 -7.16 -3.50 -7.80
CA ALA A 95 -6.46 -2.77 -6.75
C ALA A 95 -6.03 -3.72 -5.60
N LEU A 96 -6.93 -4.61 -5.15
CA LEU A 96 -6.58 -5.63 -4.15
C LEU A 96 -5.52 -6.60 -4.67
N ALA A 97 -5.72 -7.15 -5.87
CA ALA A 97 -4.77 -8.09 -6.45
C ALA A 97 -3.36 -7.48 -6.53
N SER A 98 -3.25 -6.24 -7.02
CA SER A 98 -1.97 -5.52 -7.11
C SER A 98 -1.31 -5.28 -5.75
N LEU A 99 -2.09 -5.03 -4.69
CA LEU A 99 -1.55 -4.90 -3.34
C LEU A 99 -1.06 -6.26 -2.82
N PHE A 100 -1.89 -7.30 -2.91
CA PHE A 100 -1.55 -8.62 -2.38
C PHE A 100 -0.39 -9.30 -3.12
N ASP A 101 -0.26 -9.09 -4.43
CA ASP A 101 0.91 -9.52 -5.19
C ASP A 101 2.19 -8.90 -4.61
N HIS A 102 2.17 -7.58 -4.34
CA HIS A 102 3.32 -6.92 -3.73
C HIS A 102 3.60 -7.39 -2.29
N LEU A 103 2.56 -7.60 -1.48
CA LEU A 103 2.71 -8.11 -0.12
C LEU A 103 3.31 -9.53 -0.10
N LEU A 104 2.98 -10.35 -1.10
CA LEU A 104 3.57 -11.67 -1.27
C LEU A 104 5.05 -11.56 -1.69
N GLU A 105 5.35 -10.73 -2.68
CA GLU A 105 6.72 -10.49 -3.17
C GLU A 105 7.65 -9.93 -2.08
N SER A 106 7.11 -9.13 -1.16
CA SER A 106 7.84 -8.55 -0.02
C SER A 106 7.89 -9.45 1.22
N ASN A 107 7.35 -10.68 1.16
CA ASN A 107 7.20 -11.60 2.30
C ASN A 107 6.41 -10.99 3.49
N ALA A 108 5.56 -10.00 3.24
CA ALA A 108 4.69 -9.40 4.25
C ALA A 108 3.49 -10.30 4.62
N ILE A 109 3.19 -11.30 3.79
CA ILE A 109 2.15 -12.31 4.03
C ILE A 109 2.67 -13.72 3.73
N ALA A 110 2.12 -14.72 4.44
CA ALA A 110 2.56 -16.12 4.33
C ALA A 110 1.74 -16.97 3.34
N GLY A 111 0.64 -16.44 2.80
CA GLY A 111 -0.24 -17.12 1.85
C GLY A 111 -0.26 -16.41 0.49
N GLY A 112 -0.66 -17.13 -0.57
CA GLY A 112 -0.80 -16.56 -1.91
C GLY A 112 -1.87 -15.46 -1.99
N ASN A 113 -1.96 -14.80 -3.14
CA ASN A 113 -2.94 -13.74 -3.41
C ASN A 113 -4.39 -14.26 -3.16
N PRO A 114 -5.16 -13.67 -2.22
CA PRO A 114 -6.47 -14.15 -1.80
C PRO A 114 -7.57 -14.04 -2.86
#